data_AF-A0A1S2VB01-F1
#
_entry.id   AF-A0A1S2VB01-F1
#
_cell.length_a   1.000
_cell.length_b   1.000
_cell.length_c   1.000
_cell.angle_alpha   90.00
_cell.angle_beta   90.00
_cell.angle_gamma   90.00
#
_symmetry.space_group_name_H-M   'P 1'
#
loop_
_entity.id
_entity.type
_entity.pdbx_description
1 polymer ?
#
loop_
_entity_poly.entity_id
_entity_poly.type
_entity_poly.pdbx_seq_one_letter_code
_entity_poly.pdbx_strand_id
1 'polypeptide(L)'
;MANLKVKQLHFVVPVDVYGKDVGFFFGYNHRQIADILLKADSKSATQIREQILKETDEDYHGVTFRSDNAAILIAMHVVPETCREYSTLVHECFHAVEAIMENIGCSHDQAGNEPWAYLLSYLYEEATKKLAIYCP
;
A
#
# COMPACT_ATOMS: atom_id res chain seq x y z
N MET A 1 1.44 32.43 -4.57
CA MET A 1 0.67 31.26 -4.13
C MET A 1 1.59 30.45 -3.24
N ALA A 2 1.26 30.28 -1.96
CA ALA A 2 2.10 29.50 -1.04
C ALA A 2 2.10 28.04 -1.51
N ASN A 3 3.29 27.47 -1.73
CA ASN A 3 3.48 26.03 -1.95
C ASN A 3 3.04 25.31 -0.66
N LEU A 4 1.78 24.89 -0.61
CA LEU A 4 1.31 23.95 0.40
C LEU A 4 2.10 22.66 0.20
N LYS A 5 3.07 22.41 1.08
CA LYS A 5 3.78 21.12 1.09
C LYS A 5 2.77 20.04 1.42
N VAL A 6 2.53 19.13 0.48
CA VAL A 6 1.77 17.91 0.73
C VAL A 6 2.46 17.14 1.86
N LYS A 7 1.68 16.72 2.85
CA LYS A 7 2.19 15.93 3.97
C LYS A 7 2.64 14.57 3.46
N GLN A 8 3.89 14.22 3.76
CA GLN A 8 4.49 12.96 3.35
C GLN A 8 4.59 12.01 4.54
N LEU A 9 4.13 10.78 4.35
CA LEU A 9 4.13 9.74 5.38
C LEU A 9 4.34 8.38 4.73
N HIS A 10 5.30 7.61 5.22
CA HIS A 10 5.42 6.21 4.86
C HIS A 10 5.72 5.36 6.09
N PHE A 11 5.21 4.12 6.07
CA PHE A 11 5.43 3.14 7.12
C PHE A 11 5.21 1.73 6.56
N VAL A 12 5.56 0.72 7.35
CA VAL A 12 5.33 -0.70 7.03
C VAL A 12 4.36 -1.28 8.04
N VAL A 13 3.40 -2.07 7.56
CA VAL A 13 2.53 -2.93 8.38
C VAL A 13 2.99 -4.37 8.19
N PRO A 14 3.49 -5.04 9.24
CA PRO A 14 3.82 -6.45 9.17
C PRO A 14 2.54 -7.28 9.18
N VAL A 15 2.51 -8.34 8.37
CA VAL A 15 1.44 -9.35 8.32
C VAL A 15 2.05 -10.68 8.73
N ASP A 16 2.34 -10.80 10.02
CA ASP A 16 3.15 -11.88 10.60
C ASP A 16 2.60 -13.27 10.29
N VAL A 17 1.26 -13.42 10.29
CA VAL A 17 0.57 -14.70 10.02
C VAL A 17 0.93 -15.27 8.64
N TYR A 18 1.26 -14.40 7.68
CA TYR A 18 1.63 -14.81 6.32
C TYR A 18 3.10 -14.52 5.99
N GLY A 19 3.88 -14.02 6.95
CA GLY A 19 5.28 -13.64 6.76
C GLY A 19 5.47 -12.61 5.65
N LYS A 20 4.54 -11.66 5.52
CA LYS A 20 4.56 -10.58 4.51
C LYS A 20 4.59 -9.22 5.18
N ASP A 21 5.15 -8.25 4.48
CA ASP A 21 5.12 -6.84 4.85
C ASP A 21 4.40 -6.03 3.78
N VAL A 22 3.57 -5.08 4.20
CA VAL A 22 2.90 -4.13 3.32
C VAL A 22 3.42 -2.73 3.60
N GLY A 23 4.07 -2.13 2.60
CA GLY A 23 4.53 -0.75 2.67
C GLY A 23 3.42 0.23 2.28
N PHE A 24 3.24 1.29 3.06
CA PHE A 24 2.29 2.36 2.77
C PHE A 24 3.04 3.67 2.50
N PHE A 25 2.68 4.38 1.43
CA PHE A 25 3.25 5.66 1.02
C PHE A 25 2.14 6.66 0.73
N PHE A 26 2.12 7.78 1.46
CA PHE A 26 1.16 8.85 1.30
C PHE A 26 1.87 10.17 1.01
N GLY A 27 1.35 10.95 0.06
CA GLY A 27 1.90 12.27 -0.27
C GLY A 27 3.15 12.26 -1.15
N TYR A 28 3.51 11.10 -1.69
CA TYR A 28 4.66 10.93 -2.57
C TYR A 28 4.22 10.81 -4.02
N ASN A 29 5.04 11.32 -4.94
CA ASN A 29 4.97 10.94 -6.34
C ASN A 29 5.81 9.68 -6.61
N HIS A 30 5.59 9.06 -7.76
CA HIS A 30 6.28 7.85 -8.18
C HIS A 30 7.81 7.96 -8.12
N ARG A 31 8.36 9.10 -8.55
CA ARG A 31 9.81 9.30 -8.51
C ARG A 31 10.37 9.32 -7.09
N GLN A 32 9.68 9.96 -6.16
CA GLN A 32 10.09 10.00 -4.75
C GLN A 32 10.03 8.60 -4.12
N ILE A 33 9.00 7.81 -4.42
CA ILE A 33 8.90 6.43 -3.93
C ILE A 33 10.05 5.60 -4.52
N ALA A 34 10.30 5.71 -5.83
CA ALA A 34 11.39 5.03 -6.50
C ALA A 34 12.78 5.35 -5.89
N ASP A 35 13.01 6.62 -5.52
CA ASP A 35 14.26 7.06 -4.87
C ASP A 35 14.40 6.51 -3.43
N ILE A 36 13.28 6.34 -2.71
CA ILE A 36 13.29 5.69 -1.39
C ILE A 36 13.60 4.19 -1.55
N LEU A 37 12.95 3.51 -2.50
CA LEU A 37 13.15 2.08 -2.75
C LEU A 37 14.58 1.75 -3.20
N LEU A 38 15.26 2.67 -3.91
CA LEU A 38 16.67 2.52 -4.28
C LEU A 38 17.57 2.28 -3.07
N LYS A 39 17.23 2.85 -1.90
CA LYS A 39 18.04 2.73 -0.68
C LYS A 39 17.84 1.40 0.06
N ALA A 40 16.74 0.69 -0.22
CA ALA A 40 16.43 -0.57 0.44
C ALA A 40 17.25 -1.76 -0.11
N ASP A 41 17.87 -1.60 -1.28
CA ASP A 41 18.78 -2.56 -1.93
C ASP A 41 18.31 -4.02 -1.86
N SER A 42 17.04 -4.26 -2.22
CA SER A 42 16.45 -5.60 -2.27
C SER A 42 15.87 -5.88 -3.65
N LYS A 43 15.91 -7.15 -4.08
CA LYS A 43 15.34 -7.58 -5.37
C LYS A 43 13.87 -7.15 -5.51
N SER A 44 13.10 -7.28 -4.43
CA SER A 44 11.69 -6.85 -4.40
C SER A 44 11.53 -5.33 -4.56
N ALA A 45 12.37 -4.53 -3.89
CA ALA A 45 12.33 -3.07 -4.03
C ALA A 45 12.70 -2.64 -5.45
N THR A 46 13.66 -3.31 -6.10
CA THR A 46 14.02 -3.05 -7.50
C THR A 46 12.86 -3.35 -8.44
N GLN A 47 12.16 -4.48 -8.27
CA GLN A 47 11.01 -4.85 -9.10
C GLN A 47 9.87 -3.83 -8.95
N ILE A 48 9.51 -3.46 -7.72
CA ILE A 48 8.46 -2.46 -7.48
C ILE A 48 8.88 -1.09 -8.04
N ARG A 49 10.14 -0.70 -7.88
CA ARG A 49 10.68 0.54 -8.46
C ARG A 49 10.53 0.56 -9.99
N GLU A 50 10.86 -0.54 -10.66
CA GLU A 50 10.71 -0.64 -12.11
C GLU A 50 9.25 -0.58 -12.58
N GLN A 51 8.30 -1.08 -11.78
CA GLN A 51 6.87 -0.93 -12.04
C GLN A 51 6.44 0.53 -11.89
N ILE A 52 6.76 1.15 -10.74
CA ILE A 52 6.44 2.56 -10.44
C ILE A 52 6.92 3.50 -11.54
N LEU A 53 8.14 3.30 -12.05
CA LEU A 53 8.72 4.17 -13.08
C LEU A 53 8.09 4.02 -14.47
N LYS A 54 7.27 2.99 -14.70
CA LYS A 54 6.51 2.80 -15.95
C LYS A 54 5.13 3.45 -15.90
N GLU A 55 4.62 3.73 -14.70
CA GLU A 55 3.31 4.32 -14.47
C GLU A 55 3.39 5.86 -14.42
N THR A 56 2.34 6.53 -14.91
CA THR A 56 2.21 7.99 -14.90
C THR A 56 1.51 8.47 -13.63
N ASP A 57 2.00 9.54 -12.98
CA ASP A 57 1.39 10.12 -11.76
C ASP A 57 -0.03 10.73 -11.99
N GLU A 58 -0.54 10.74 -13.23
CA GLU A 58 -1.74 11.52 -13.59
C GLU A 58 -3.07 10.75 -13.49
N ASP A 59 -3.05 9.41 -13.30
CA ASP A 59 -4.24 8.57 -13.56
C ASP A 59 -4.84 7.84 -12.34
N TYR A 60 -4.29 7.97 -11.14
CA TYR A 60 -4.80 7.20 -9.98
C TYR A 60 -4.86 8.01 -8.67
N HIS A 61 -5.87 7.71 -7.84
CA HIS A 61 -5.99 8.27 -6.49
C HIS A 61 -5.25 7.41 -5.44
N GLY A 62 -4.94 6.17 -5.80
CA GLY A 62 -4.19 5.18 -5.05
C GLY A 62 -3.76 4.07 -6.01
N VAL A 63 -2.70 3.35 -5.66
CA VAL A 63 -2.20 2.24 -6.47
C VAL A 63 -1.48 1.22 -5.57
N THR A 64 -1.64 -0.06 -5.91
CA THR A 64 -0.97 -1.18 -5.25
C THR A 64 0.03 -1.83 -6.20
N PHE A 65 1.31 -1.83 -5.80
CA PHE A 65 2.39 -2.52 -6.49
C PHE A 65 2.73 -3.82 -5.78
N ARG A 66 3.12 -4.85 -6.55
CA ARG A 66 3.54 -6.14 -6.01
C ARG A 66 4.76 -6.69 -6.73
N SER A 67 5.71 -7.22 -5.97
CA SER A 67 6.87 -7.93 -6.53
C SER A 67 6.57 -9.43 -6.67
N ASP A 68 7.33 -10.13 -7.52
CA ASP A 68 7.19 -11.58 -7.69
C ASP A 68 7.54 -12.35 -6.39
N ASN A 69 8.37 -11.74 -5.53
CA ASN A 69 8.72 -12.29 -4.22
C ASN A 69 7.75 -11.84 -3.12
N ALA A 70 6.56 -11.35 -3.49
CA ALA A 70 5.46 -10.96 -2.60
C ALA A 70 5.75 -9.79 -1.65
N ALA A 71 6.62 -8.85 -2.04
CA ALA A 71 6.58 -7.53 -1.41
C ALA A 71 5.40 -6.74 -1.97
N ILE A 72 4.70 -5.99 -1.13
CA ILE A 72 3.51 -5.25 -1.51
C ILE A 72 3.66 -3.80 -1.05
N LEU A 73 3.31 -2.86 -1.92
CA LEU A 73 3.38 -1.43 -1.66
C LEU A 73 2.08 -0.78 -2.07
N ILE A 74 1.44 -0.06 -1.16
CA ILE A 74 0.29 0.80 -1.40
C ILE A 74 0.78 2.25 -1.44
N ALA A 75 0.45 2.98 -2.50
CA ALA A 75 0.79 4.38 -2.67
C ALA A 75 -0.46 5.23 -2.92
N MET A 76 -0.53 6.40 -2.29
CA MET A 76 -1.55 7.42 -2.53
C MET A 76 -0.90 8.81 -2.57
N HIS A 77 -1.37 9.69 -3.45
CA HIS A 77 -0.81 11.04 -3.60
C HIS A 77 -1.11 11.99 -2.43
N VAL A 78 -2.03 11.60 -1.55
CA VAL A 78 -2.45 12.39 -0.40
C VAL A 78 -2.56 11.50 0.83
N VAL A 79 -2.44 12.11 2.00
CA VAL A 79 -2.85 11.45 3.24
C VAL A 79 -4.38 11.49 3.31
N PRO A 80 -5.08 10.37 3.55
CA PRO A 80 -6.55 10.36 3.59
C PRO A 80 -7.13 11.27 4.68
N GLU A 81 -8.01 12.19 4.26
CA GLU A 81 -8.74 13.11 5.15
C GLU A 81 -10.26 13.08 4.88
N THR A 82 -10.67 12.63 3.70
CA THR A 82 -12.07 12.55 3.27
C THR A 82 -12.54 11.12 3.14
N CYS A 83 -13.87 10.89 3.21
CA CYS A 83 -14.46 9.57 3.00
C CYS A 83 -14.06 8.94 1.65
N ARG A 84 -13.87 9.76 0.61
CA ARG A 84 -13.42 9.30 -0.71
C ARG A 84 -12.01 8.74 -0.64
N GLU A 85 -11.09 9.43 0.02
CA GLU A 85 -9.70 8.95 0.15
C GLU A 85 -9.60 7.73 1.05
N TYR A 86 -10.38 7.66 2.13
CA TYR A 86 -10.47 6.43 2.94
C TYR A 86 -11.08 5.26 2.15
N SER A 87 -12.03 5.53 1.26
CA SER A 87 -12.57 4.53 0.33
C SER A 87 -11.50 4.05 -0.67
N THR A 88 -10.63 4.94 -1.14
CA THR A 88 -9.48 4.55 -1.97
C THR A 88 -8.50 3.71 -1.16
N LEU A 89 -8.19 4.09 0.08
CA LEU A 89 -7.29 3.31 0.93
C LEU A 89 -7.78 1.86 1.13
N VAL A 90 -9.06 1.66 1.45
CA VAL A 90 -9.59 0.29 1.62
C VAL A 90 -9.59 -0.49 0.31
N HIS A 91 -9.77 0.18 -0.84
CA HIS A 91 -9.64 -0.44 -2.16
C HIS A 91 -8.21 -0.93 -2.42
N GLU A 92 -7.20 -0.10 -2.14
CA GLU A 92 -5.79 -0.54 -2.27
C GLU A 92 -5.41 -1.62 -1.25
N CYS A 93 -5.95 -1.55 -0.02
CA CYS A 93 -5.79 -2.64 0.94
C CYS A 93 -6.38 -3.95 0.41
N PHE A 94 -7.48 -3.91 -0.34
CA PHE A 94 -8.05 -5.10 -0.97
C PHE A 94 -7.12 -5.71 -2.03
N HIS A 95 -6.49 -4.90 -2.88
CA HIS A 95 -5.48 -5.40 -3.82
C HIS A 95 -4.25 -5.99 -3.12
N ALA A 96 -3.86 -5.47 -1.97
CA ALA A 96 -2.83 -6.09 -1.14
C ALA A 96 -3.29 -7.44 -0.57
N VAL A 97 -4.54 -7.55 -0.10
CA VAL A 97 -5.15 -8.82 0.35
C VAL A 97 -5.13 -9.85 -0.77
N GLU A 98 -5.55 -9.47 -1.98
CA GLU A 98 -5.51 -10.34 -3.17
C GLU A 98 -4.11 -10.90 -3.38
N ALA A 99 -3.08 -10.04 -3.40
CA ALA A 99 -1.70 -10.47 -3.60
C ALA A 99 -1.21 -11.44 -2.50
N ILE A 100 -1.58 -11.22 -1.24
CA ILE A 100 -1.22 -12.12 -0.12
C ILE A 100 -1.95 -13.45 -0.22
N MET A 101 -3.26 -13.41 -0.45
CA MET A 101 -4.13 -14.59 -0.50
C MET A 101 -3.80 -15.49 -1.70
N GLU A 102 -3.52 -14.90 -2.86
CA GLU A 102 -2.99 -15.60 -4.04
C GLU A 102 -1.67 -16.30 -3.71
N ASN A 103 -0.75 -15.62 -3.00
CA ASN A 103 0.56 -16.18 -2.67
C ASN A 103 0.47 -17.42 -1.76
N ILE A 104 -0.51 -17.47 -0.87
CA ILE A 104 -0.74 -18.62 0.04
C ILE A 104 -1.72 -19.66 -0.54
N GLY A 105 -2.26 -19.42 -1.75
CA GLY A 105 -3.20 -20.33 -2.40
C GLY A 105 -4.60 -20.33 -1.78
N CYS A 106 -5.00 -19.25 -1.10
CA CYS A 106 -6.35 -19.12 -0.53
C CYS A 106 -7.30 -18.47 -1.54
N SER A 107 -8.24 -19.24 -2.08
CA SER A 107 -9.25 -18.73 -3.01
C SER A 107 -10.30 -17.87 -2.32
N HIS A 108 -10.81 -16.86 -3.02
CA HIS A 108 -11.94 -16.05 -2.56
C HIS A 108 -13.26 -16.78 -2.82
N ASP A 109 -13.56 -17.78 -2.00
CA ASP A 109 -14.81 -18.54 -2.02
C ASP A 109 -15.50 -18.52 -0.63
N GLN A 110 -16.58 -19.28 -0.46
CA GLN A 110 -17.28 -19.34 0.83
C GLN A 110 -16.43 -19.91 1.98
N ALA A 111 -15.37 -20.68 1.69
CA ALA A 111 -14.47 -21.20 2.71
C ALA A 111 -13.32 -20.22 3.02
N GLY A 112 -12.93 -19.39 2.04
CA GLY A 112 -11.88 -18.38 2.17
C GLY A 112 -12.36 -16.97 2.55
N ASN A 113 -13.67 -16.69 2.51
CA ASN A 113 -14.19 -15.33 2.73
C ASN A 113 -13.78 -14.70 4.07
N GLU A 114 -13.75 -15.49 5.15
CA GLU A 114 -13.37 -15.01 6.48
C GLU A 114 -11.89 -14.58 6.53
N PRO A 115 -10.89 -15.42 6.17
CA PRO A 115 -9.50 -14.99 6.06
C PRO A 115 -9.31 -13.71 5.23
N TRP A 116 -10.01 -13.59 4.11
CA TRP A 116 -9.98 -12.41 3.25
C TRP A 116 -10.51 -11.16 3.97
N ALA A 117 -11.68 -11.27 4.59
CA ALA A 117 -12.30 -10.17 5.33
C ALA A 117 -11.46 -9.74 6.54
N TYR A 118 -10.87 -10.68 7.27
CA TYR A 118 -9.98 -10.40 8.39
C TYR A 118 -8.72 -9.68 7.95
N LEU A 119 -8.06 -10.14 6.88
CA LEU A 119 -6.84 -9.49 6.41
C LEU A 119 -7.12 -8.08 5.90
N LEU A 120 -8.23 -7.87 5.17
CA LEU A 120 -8.64 -6.54 4.73
C LEU A 120 -8.87 -5.61 5.92
N SER A 121 -9.63 -6.08 6.90
CA SER A 121 -9.94 -5.32 8.12
C SER A 121 -8.67 -4.98 8.89
N TYR A 122 -7.77 -5.94 9.04
CA TYR A 122 -6.47 -5.75 9.71
C TYR A 122 -5.61 -4.69 9.03
N LEU A 123 -5.39 -4.81 7.71
CA LEU A 123 -4.55 -3.83 6.99
C LEU A 123 -5.15 -2.43 7.04
N TYR A 124 -6.46 -2.30 6.88
CA TYR A 124 -7.15 -1.02 6.96
C TYR A 124 -7.08 -0.43 8.38
N GLU A 125 -7.31 -1.24 9.42
CA GLU A 125 -7.22 -0.82 10.81
C GLU A 125 -5.79 -0.36 11.17
N GLU A 126 -4.77 -1.11 10.80
CA GLU A 126 -3.38 -0.74 11.08
C GLU A 126 -2.97 0.53 10.31
N ALA A 127 -3.36 0.66 9.05
CA ALA A 127 -3.13 1.89 8.29
C ALA A 127 -3.80 3.10 8.96
N THR A 128 -5.08 3.00 9.32
CA THR A 128 -5.83 4.10 9.94
C THR A 128 -5.32 4.46 11.33
N LYS A 129 -4.90 3.48 12.16
CA LYS A 129 -4.23 3.74 13.44
C LYS A 129 -2.96 4.57 13.25
N LYS A 130 -2.10 4.20 12.28
CA LYS A 130 -0.89 4.96 11.97
C LYS A 130 -1.25 6.37 11.50
N LEU A 131 -2.22 6.50 10.60
CA LEU A 131 -2.70 7.80 10.13
C LEU A 131 -3.17 8.69 11.28
N ALA A 132 -3.96 8.17 12.23
CA ALA A 132 -4.45 8.93 13.38
C ALA A 132 -3.33 9.38 14.34
N ILE A 133 -2.25 8.59 14.47
CA ILE A 133 -1.08 8.98 15.28
C ILE A 133 -0.32 10.13 14.60
N TYR A 134 -0.19 10.10 13.27
CA TYR A 134 0.61 11.09 12.53
C TYR A 134 -0.19 12.33 12.12
N CYS A 135 -1.52 12.23 12.00
CA CYS A 135 -2.47 13.29 11.63
C CYS A 135 -3.62 13.39 12.67
N PRO A 136 -3.34 13.85 13.90
CA PRO A 136 -4.38 14.03 14.92
C PRO A 136 -5.35 15.16 14.60
#